data_AF-A0A3M1LE41-F1
#
_entry.id   AF-A0A3M1LE41-F1
#
_cell.length_a   1.000
_cell.length_b   1.000
_cell.length_c   1.000
_cell.angle_alpha   90.00
_cell.angle_beta   90.00
_cell.angle_gamma   90.00
#
_symmetry.space_group_name_H-M   'P 1'
#
loop_
_entity.id
_entity.type
_entity.pdbx_description
1 polymer ?
#
loop_
_entity_poly.entity_id
_entity_poly.type
_entity_poly.pdbx_seq_one_letter_code
_entity_poly.pdbx_strand_id
1 'polypeptide(L)'
;MILSSNDVDIYVKWEPIEIKPNELVNFELNFMKNNTHVNTNYDFIVVKDDVTIKEVRNSFAIDGKATHIVEFPSSGSFSIIINILEDGKIKDSLSFDLKVTPEFPMGSIIVAVTLVAITIALTRLTLINKNKLGSDL
;
A
#
# COMPACT_ATOMS: atom_id res chain seq x y z
N MET A 1 -4.91 -9.20 7.52
CA MET A 1 -5.15 -8.43 8.76
C MET A 1 -6.45 -8.90 9.40
N ILE A 2 -6.59 -8.84 10.73
CA ILE A 2 -7.84 -9.16 11.44
C ILE A 2 -8.28 -7.90 12.17
N LEU A 3 -9.54 -7.52 12.01
CA LEU A 3 -10.20 -6.44 12.74
C LEU A 3 -11.32 -7.07 13.56
N SER A 4 -11.35 -6.83 14.87
CA SER A 4 -12.34 -7.45 15.75
C SER A 4 -13.29 -6.39 16.29
N SER A 5 -14.58 -6.63 16.12
CA SER A 5 -15.64 -5.96 16.86
C SER A 5 -16.08 -6.80 18.06
N ASN A 6 -17.01 -6.30 18.86
CA ASN A 6 -17.62 -7.08 19.94
C ASN A 6 -18.41 -8.31 19.44
N ASP A 7 -18.82 -8.33 18.16
CA ASP A 7 -19.77 -9.31 17.62
C ASP A 7 -19.27 -10.08 16.39
N VAL A 8 -18.33 -9.52 15.62
CA VAL A 8 -17.84 -10.02 14.33
C VAL A 8 -16.35 -9.72 14.15
N ASP A 9 -15.61 -10.73 13.73
CA ASP A 9 -14.23 -10.60 13.25
C ASP A 9 -14.20 -10.43 11.73
N ILE A 10 -13.41 -9.48 11.24
CA ILE A 10 -13.21 -9.23 9.82
C ILE A 10 -11.78 -9.56 9.43
N TYR A 11 -11.61 -10.58 8.59
CA TYR A 11 -10.34 -10.94 8.00
C TYR A 11 -10.20 -10.25 6.65
N VAL A 12 -9.26 -9.32 6.59
CA VAL A 12 -8.97 -8.52 5.39
C VAL A 12 -7.71 -9.04 4.73
N LYS A 13 -7.81 -9.40 3.45
CA LYS A 13 -6.67 -9.68 2.56
C LYS A 13 -6.71 -8.70 1.41
N TRP A 14 -5.55 -8.41 0.83
CA TRP A 14 -5.47 -7.61 -0.38
C TRP A 14 -4.33 -8.07 -1.28
N GLU A 15 -4.48 -7.81 -2.57
CA GLU A 15 -3.47 -8.07 -3.59
C GLU A 15 -3.45 -6.90 -4.58
N PRO A 16 -2.26 -6.37 -4.95
CA PRO A 16 -0.92 -6.76 -4.50
C PRO A 16 -0.58 -6.33 -3.06
N ILE A 17 0.38 -7.02 -2.43
CA ILE A 17 0.83 -6.71 -1.05
C ILE A 17 1.52 -5.34 -0.99
N GLU A 18 2.41 -5.07 -1.95
CA GLU A 18 3.01 -3.75 -2.15
C GLU A 18 2.15 -2.98 -3.16
N ILE A 19 1.64 -1.82 -2.73
CA ILE A 19 0.69 -1.04 -3.52
C ILE A 19 1.40 0.20 -4.04
N LYS A 20 1.28 0.41 -5.35
CA LYS A 20 1.81 1.57 -6.04
C LYS A 20 0.69 2.55 -6.41
N PRO A 21 1.05 3.82 -6.67
CA PRO A 21 0.09 4.78 -7.21
C PRO A 21 -0.49 4.33 -8.55
N ASN A 22 -1.79 4.58 -8.75
CA ASN A 22 -2.63 4.20 -9.90
C ASN A 22 -2.73 2.69 -10.13
N GLU A 23 -2.43 1.89 -9.10
CA GLU A 23 -2.59 0.45 -9.14
C GLU A 23 -3.97 0.04 -8.60
N LEU A 24 -4.57 -0.96 -9.23
CA LEU A 24 -5.80 -1.59 -8.77
C LEU A 24 -5.46 -2.62 -7.71
N VAL A 25 -6.08 -2.47 -6.53
CA VAL A 25 -5.93 -3.38 -5.41
C VAL A 25 -7.26 -4.09 -5.18
N ASN A 26 -7.21 -5.41 -5.15
CA ASN A 26 -8.36 -6.24 -4.79
C ASN A 26 -8.34 -6.53 -3.30
N PHE A 27 -9.40 -6.15 -2.58
CA PHE A 27 -9.64 -6.47 -1.19
C PHE A 27 -10.60 -7.66 -1.09
N GLU A 28 -10.25 -8.63 -0.25
CA GLU A 28 -11.13 -9.71 0.17
C GLU A 28 -11.45 -9.57 1.66
N LEU A 29 -12.73 -9.49 1.97
CA LEU A 29 -13.26 -9.39 3.33
C LEU A 29 -13.93 -10.71 3.71
N ASN A 30 -13.55 -11.29 4.84
CA ASN A 30 -14.24 -12.43 5.43
C ASN A 30 -14.78 -12.06 6.82
N PHE A 31 -16.09 -12.04 6.97
CA PHE A 31 -16.83 -11.74 8.20
C PHE A 31 -17.14 -13.05 8.93
N MET A 32 -16.66 -13.15 10.17
CA MET A 32 -16.70 -14.36 10.98
C MET A 32 -17.29 -14.06 12.35
N LYS A 33 -18.12 -14.96 12.87
CA LYS A 33 -18.58 -14.97 14.26
C LYS A 33 -18.39 -16.37 14.82
N ASN A 34 -17.67 -16.51 15.93
CA ASN A 34 -17.37 -17.81 16.54
C ASN A 34 -16.83 -18.85 15.53
N ASN A 35 -15.84 -18.45 14.71
CA ASN A 35 -15.23 -19.24 13.65
C ASN A 35 -16.18 -19.70 12.52
N THR A 36 -17.36 -19.11 12.40
CA THR A 36 -18.31 -19.39 11.32
C THR A 36 -18.52 -18.14 10.47
N HIS A 37 -18.61 -18.30 9.14
CA HIS A 37 -18.91 -17.19 8.25
C HIS A 37 -20.32 -16.66 8.52
N VAL A 38 -20.47 -15.33 8.55
CA VAL A 38 -21.75 -14.68 8.83
C VAL A 38 -22.13 -13.67 7.77
N ASN A 39 -23.37 -13.75 7.31
CA ASN A 39 -23.93 -12.73 6.43
C ASN A 39 -23.97 -11.39 7.16
N THR A 40 -23.43 -10.36 6.53
CA THR A 40 -23.21 -9.06 7.17
C THR A 40 -23.56 -7.94 6.21
N ASN A 41 -24.37 -6.99 6.66
CA ASN A 41 -24.54 -5.71 5.98
C ASN A 41 -23.41 -4.77 6.40
N TYR A 42 -22.80 -4.07 5.46
CA TYR A 42 -21.67 -3.20 5.77
C TYR A 42 -21.47 -2.07 4.74
N ASP A 43 -20.74 -1.04 5.14
CA ASP A 43 -20.16 -0.05 4.24
C ASP A 43 -18.65 -0.27 4.14
N PHE A 44 -18.09 -0.02 2.96
CA PHE A 44 -16.64 -0.02 2.71
C PHE A 44 -16.21 1.34 2.20
N ILE A 45 -15.31 2.00 2.94
CA ILE A 45 -14.92 3.38 2.68
C ILE A 45 -13.39 3.47 2.70
N VAL A 46 -12.83 4.17 1.72
CA VAL A 46 -11.40 4.48 1.65
C VAL A 46 -11.23 5.99 1.66
N VAL A 47 -10.46 6.48 2.61
CA VAL A 47 -10.25 7.91 2.87
C VAL A 47 -8.76 8.22 2.81
N LYS A 48 -8.42 9.38 2.26
CA LYS A 48 -7.09 9.96 2.33
C LYS A 48 -7.21 11.45 2.66
N ASP A 49 -6.50 11.90 3.69
CA ASP A 49 -6.47 13.32 4.08
C ASP A 49 -7.89 13.93 4.20
N ASP A 50 -8.78 13.20 4.89
CA ASP A 50 -10.21 13.51 5.05
C ASP A 50 -11.06 13.54 3.76
N VAL A 51 -10.47 13.15 2.62
CA VAL A 51 -11.17 13.02 1.34
C VAL A 51 -11.52 11.56 1.07
N THR A 52 -12.80 11.30 0.84
CA THR A 52 -13.28 9.98 0.40
C THR A 52 -12.83 9.70 -1.03
N ILE A 53 -12.02 8.65 -1.18
CA ILE A 53 -11.51 8.16 -2.47
C ILE A 53 -12.47 7.13 -3.06
N LYS A 54 -13.00 6.24 -2.20
CA LYS A 54 -13.95 5.20 -2.58
C LYS A 54 -14.96 5.02 -1.46
N GLU A 55 -16.21 4.86 -1.84
CA GLU A 55 -17.28 4.54 -0.90
C GLU A 55 -18.26 3.57 -1.56
N VAL A 56 -18.57 2.49 -0.85
CA VAL A 56 -19.59 1.51 -1.22
C VAL A 56 -20.49 1.31 -0.02
N ARG A 57 -21.75 1.74 -0.13
CA ARG A 57 -22.72 1.70 0.97
C ARG A 57 -23.68 0.54 0.85
N ASN A 58 -24.21 0.09 1.98
CA ASN A 58 -25.24 -0.96 2.09
C ASN A 58 -24.86 -2.23 1.32
N SER A 59 -23.59 -2.61 1.38
CA SER A 59 -23.10 -3.85 0.81
C SER A 59 -23.55 -5.04 1.66
N PHE A 60 -23.72 -6.19 1.02
CA PHE A 60 -24.09 -7.43 1.71
C PHE A 60 -23.07 -8.51 1.41
N ALA A 61 -22.41 -9.01 2.46
CA ALA A 61 -21.51 -10.15 2.37
C ALA A 61 -22.34 -11.45 2.44
N ILE A 62 -22.27 -12.27 1.41
CA ILE A 62 -22.95 -13.57 1.33
C ILE A 62 -21.94 -14.64 1.74
N ASP A 63 -22.34 -15.58 2.62
CA ASP A 63 -21.41 -16.56 3.23
C ASP A 63 -20.22 -15.84 3.90
N GLY A 64 -20.49 -14.68 4.50
CA GLY A 64 -19.47 -13.83 5.12
C GLY A 64 -18.36 -13.37 4.19
N LYS A 65 -18.49 -13.46 2.87
CA LYS A 65 -17.44 -13.06 1.93
C LYS A 65 -17.85 -11.85 1.11
N ALA A 66 -16.90 -10.97 0.87
CA ALA A 66 -17.05 -9.86 -0.06
C ALA A 66 -15.71 -9.44 -0.68
N THR A 67 -15.79 -8.82 -1.86
CA THR A 67 -14.63 -8.28 -2.56
C THR A 67 -14.84 -6.84 -3.00
N HIS A 68 -13.77 -6.05 -2.97
CA HIS A 68 -13.76 -4.65 -3.43
C HIS A 68 -12.49 -4.35 -4.22
N ILE A 69 -12.64 -3.67 -5.35
CA ILE A 69 -11.50 -3.19 -6.13
C ILE A 69 -11.37 -1.68 -5.93
N VAL A 70 -10.17 -1.24 -5.58
CA VAL A 70 -9.85 0.16 -5.30
C VAL A 70 -8.62 0.58 -6.09
N GLU A 71 -8.69 1.73 -6.74
CA GLU A 71 -7.52 2.39 -7.34
C GLU A 71 -6.97 3.43 -6.37
N PHE A 72 -5.66 3.40 -6.12
CA PHE A 72 -5.00 4.34 -5.22
C PHE A 72 -4.28 5.44 -6.02
N PRO A 73 -4.81 6.67 -6.14
CA PRO A 73 -4.32 7.65 -7.11
C PRO A 73 -2.95 8.26 -6.77
N SER A 74 -2.43 8.04 -5.57
CA SER A 74 -1.18 8.67 -5.10
C SER A 74 -0.56 7.87 -3.97
N SER A 75 0.72 8.13 -3.69
CA SER A 75 1.43 7.54 -2.55
C SER A 75 1.01 8.20 -1.24
N GLY A 76 1.23 7.50 -0.12
CA GLY A 76 0.89 7.99 1.22
C GLY A 76 0.10 6.98 2.04
N SER A 77 -0.48 7.43 3.15
CA SER A 77 -1.34 6.62 4.00
C SER A 77 -2.80 6.80 3.57
N PHE A 78 -3.55 5.71 3.53
CA PHE A 78 -4.99 5.69 3.27
C PHE A 78 -5.67 4.96 4.43
N SER A 79 -6.75 5.52 4.96
CA SER A 79 -7.57 4.87 5.98
C SER A 79 -8.66 4.07 5.28
N ILE A 80 -8.73 2.77 5.57
CA ILE A 80 -9.84 1.90 5.17
C ILE A 80 -10.76 1.74 6.36
N ILE A 81 -12.04 2.02 6.15
CA ILE A 81 -13.09 1.98 7.17
C ILE A 81 -14.16 0.99 6.71
N ILE A 82 -14.52 0.09 7.61
CA ILE A 82 -15.58 -0.91 7.42
C ILE A 82 -16.61 -0.68 8.51
N ASN A 83 -17.80 -0.22 8.12
CA ASN A 83 -18.91 -0.04 9.05
C ASN A 83 -19.83 -1.25 8.97
N ILE A 84 -20.05 -1.94 10.09
CA ILE A 84 -21.03 -3.01 10.18
C ILE A 84 -22.41 -2.39 10.41
N LEU A 85 -23.41 -2.81 9.64
CA LEU A 85 -24.77 -2.29 9.69
C LEU A 85 -25.74 -3.29 10.30
N GLU A 86 -26.63 -2.78 11.16
CA GLU A 86 -27.78 -3.50 11.72
C GLU A 86 -29.00 -2.60 11.58
N ASP A 87 -30.07 -3.12 10.95
CA ASP A 87 -31.29 -2.35 10.63
C ASP A 87 -31.03 -1.00 9.94
N GLY A 88 -30.03 -0.95 9.06
CA GLY A 88 -29.65 0.24 8.29
C GLY A 88 -28.90 1.32 9.09
N LYS A 89 -28.47 1.01 10.32
CA LYS A 89 -27.65 1.89 11.15
C LYS A 89 -26.27 1.30 11.37
N ILE A 90 -25.27 2.17 11.54
CA ILE A 90 -23.93 1.75 11.92
C ILE A 90 -23.99 1.17 13.33
N LYS A 91 -23.72 -0.13 13.43
CA LYS A 91 -23.58 -0.87 14.70
C LYS A 91 -22.16 -0.78 15.22
N ASP A 92 -21.19 -1.00 14.33
CA ASP A 92 -19.77 -0.96 14.66
C ASP A 92 -18.96 -0.38 13.49
N SER A 93 -17.79 0.17 13.78
CA SER A 93 -16.88 0.79 12.81
C SER A 93 -15.45 0.35 13.10
N LEU A 94 -14.83 -0.28 12.11
CA LEU A 94 -13.48 -0.80 12.18
C LEU A 94 -12.63 -0.11 11.12
N SER A 95 -11.45 0.36 11.48
CA SER A 95 -10.55 1.01 10.54
C SER A 95 -9.11 0.54 10.66
N PHE A 96 -8.38 0.64 9.56
CA PHE A 96 -6.94 0.44 9.52
C PHE A 96 -6.29 1.30 8.44
N ASP A 97 -5.01 1.62 8.65
CA ASP A 97 -4.22 2.37 7.69
C ASP A 97 -3.46 1.45 6.75
N LEU A 98 -3.47 1.82 5.47
CA LEU A 98 -2.76 1.15 4.39
C LEU A 98 -1.78 2.12 3.74
N LYS A 99 -0.52 1.72 3.63
CA LYS A 99 0.54 2.55 3.07
C LYS A 99 0.80 2.22 1.60
N VAL A 100 0.60 3.21 0.75
CA VAL A 100 0.94 3.16 -0.68
C VAL A 100 2.32 3.77 -0.88
N THR A 101 3.27 2.96 -1.33
CA THR A 101 4.66 3.39 -1.49
C THR A 101 4.92 3.90 -2.91
N PRO A 102 5.64 5.03 -3.09
CA PRO A 102 6.10 5.43 -4.41
C PRO A 102 6.99 4.35 -5.02
N GLU A 103 6.96 4.20 -6.34
CA GLU A 103 8.03 3.48 -7.02
C GLU A 103 9.35 4.22 -6.79
N PHE A 104 10.36 3.52 -6.27
CA PHE A 104 11.71 4.08 -6.27
C PHE A 104 12.15 4.27 -7.73
N PRO A 105 12.62 5.46 -8.13
CA PRO A 105 13.20 5.64 -9.45
C PRO A 105 14.51 4.84 -9.52
N MET A 106 14.45 3.59 -9.99
CA MET A 106 15.63 2.75 -10.23
C MET A 106 16.66 3.45 -11.13
N GLY A 107 16.20 4.35 -12.00
CA GLY A 107 17.05 5.14 -12.89
C GLY A 107 18.03 6.06 -12.17
N SER A 108 17.67 6.67 -11.04
CA SER A 108 18.58 7.60 -10.34
C SER A 108 19.69 6.87 -9.57
N ILE A 109 19.46 5.63 -9.14
CA ILE A 109 20.50 4.79 -8.54
C ILE A 109 21.58 4.44 -9.59
N ILE A 110 21.16 4.10 -10.81
CA ILE A 110 22.10 3.76 -11.89
C ILE A 110 22.96 4.98 -12.27
N VAL A 111 22.36 6.16 -12.36
CA VAL A 111 23.08 7.42 -12.67
C VAL A 111 24.08 7.77 -11.56
N ALA A 112 23.70 7.62 -10.29
CA ALA A 112 24.59 7.88 -9.17
C ALA A 112 25.81 6.93 -9.16
N VAL A 113 25.58 5.62 -9.38
CA VAL A 113 26.66 4.62 -9.41
C VAL A 113 27.60 4.85 -10.59
N THR A 114 27.08 5.19 -11.77
CA THR A 114 27.92 5.49 -12.94
C THR A 114 28.77 6.75 -12.74
N LEU A 115 28.23 7.82 -12.15
CA LEU A 115 29.01 9.03 -11.84
C LEU A 115 30.15 8.74 -10.87
N VAL A 116 29.90 7.97 -9.81
CA VAL A 116 30.96 7.60 -8.85
C VAL A 116 32.05 6.76 -9.53
N ALA A 117 31.67 5.78 -10.35
CA ALA A 117 32.62 4.95 -11.08
C ALA A 117 33.50 5.78 -12.05
N ILE A 118 32.90 6.71 -12.80
CA ILE A 118 33.62 7.61 -13.71
C ILE A 118 34.58 8.52 -12.93
N THR A 119 34.12 9.07 -11.81
CA THR A 119 34.93 9.97 -10.99
C THR A 119 36.17 9.25 -10.45
N ILE A 120 35.98 8.04 -9.90
CA ILE A 120 37.09 7.20 -9.40
C ILE A 120 38.05 6.85 -10.53
N ALA A 121 37.53 6.50 -11.71
CA ALA A 121 38.36 6.18 -12.87
C ALA A 121 39.21 7.38 -13.31
N LEU A 122 38.60 8.57 -13.44
CA LEU A 122 39.30 9.80 -13.81
C LEU A 122 40.35 10.21 -12.78
N THR A 123 40.05 10.10 -11.49
CA THR A 123 41.01 10.39 -10.40
C THR A 123 42.21 9.44 -10.43
N ARG A 124 41.98 8.13 -10.67
CA ARG A 124 43.08 7.17 -10.81
C ARG A 124 43.92 7.45 -12.05
N LEU A 125 43.31 7.79 -13.17
CA LEU A 125 44.00 8.11 -14.42
C LEU A 125 44.89 9.36 -14.29
N THR A 126 44.38 10.40 -13.63
CA THR A 126 45.16 11.63 -13.37
C THR A 126 46.34 11.39 -12.43
N LEU A 127 46.18 10.57 -11.38
CA LEU A 127 47.28 10.20 -10.49
C LEU A 127 48.38 9.40 -11.20
N ILE A 128 48.00 8.43 -12.04
CA ILE A 128 48.96 7.63 -12.83
C ILE A 128 49.75 8.52 -13.79
N ASN A 129 49.07 9.43 -14.49
CA ASN A 129 49.75 10.37 -15.40
C ASN A 129 50.69 11.33 -14.66
N LYS A 130 50.30 11.83 -13.48
CA LYS A 130 51.18 12.66 -12.65
C LYS A 130 52.44 11.92 -12.20
N ASN A 131 52.33 10.67 -11.78
CA ASN A 131 53.47 9.87 -11.35
C ASN A 131 54.42 9.51 -12.50
N LYS A 132 53.90 9.34 -13.72
CA LYS A 132 54.71 9.15 -14.93
C LYS A 132 55.49 10.40 -15.35
N LEU A 133 54.91 11.58 -15.18
CA LEU A 133 55.56 12.87 -15.49
C LEU A 133 56.58 13.31 -14.43
N GLY A 134 56.49 12.80 -13.20
CA GLY A 134 57.43 13.09 -12.11
C GLY A 134 58.64 12.16 -12.04
N SER A 135 58.71 11.10 -12.85
CA SER A 135 59.84 10.14 -12.87
C SER A 135 60.89 10.44 -13.94
N ASP A 136 60.71 11.49 -14.74
CA ASP A 136 61.61 11.90 -15.82
C ASP A 136 62.49 13.13 -15.44
N LEU A 137 62.61 13.44 -14.14
CA LEU A 137 63.54 14.41 -13.55
C LEU A 137 64.43 13.73 -12.52
#